data_AF-H1KX93-F1
#
_entry.id   AF-H1KX93-F1
#
_cell.length_a   1.000
_cell.length_b   1.000
_cell.length_c   1.000
_cell.angle_alpha   90.00
_cell.angle_beta   90.00
_cell.angle_gamma   90.00
#
_symmetry.space_group_name_H-M   'P 1'
#
loop_
_entity.id
_entity.type
_entity.pdbx_description
1 polymer ?
#
loop_
_entity_poly.entity_id
_entity_poly.type
_entity_poly.pdbx_seq_one_letter_code
_entity_poly.pdbx_strand_id
1 'polypeptide(L)'
;MGIYGYKGDEVLLDDDKDYTIEDVINMLKNIDGDNLIKTEHFISQHNERIPELDIINDFILKKEVVGIIKQDRAKFKLIYEINERYDLIVIIGIKSENPNKISLITCFKQSSKRRVRRDEKS
;
A
#
# COMPACT_ATOMS: atom_id res chain seq x y z
N MET A 1 4.90 38.21 11.19
CA MET A 1 3.45 38.42 10.96
C MET A 1 3.11 37.64 9.70
N GLY A 2 2.73 36.36 9.83
CA GLY A 2 2.44 35.50 8.68
C GLY A 2 0.95 35.57 8.35
N ILE A 3 0.63 35.93 7.12
CA ILE A 3 -0.74 36.06 6.63
C ILE A 3 -1.22 34.66 6.21
N TYR A 4 -2.19 34.10 6.91
CA TYR A 4 -2.89 32.89 6.49
C TYR A 4 -3.94 33.28 5.44
N GLY A 5 -3.67 32.94 4.18
CA GLY A 5 -4.64 33.03 3.09
C GLY A 5 -5.39 31.72 2.95
N TYR A 6 -6.72 31.76 3.06
CA TYR A 6 -7.59 30.68 2.60
C TYR A 6 -7.58 30.65 1.07
N LYS A 7 -7.18 29.52 0.49
CA LYS A 7 -7.40 29.20 -0.93
C LYS A 7 -8.03 27.82 -0.99
N GLY A 8 -9.18 27.74 -1.67
CA GLY A 8 -10.04 26.57 -1.71
C GLY A 8 -9.39 25.34 -2.32
N ASP A 9 -9.84 24.18 -1.83
CA ASP A 9 -9.80 22.86 -2.46
C ASP A 9 -8.52 22.47 -3.22
N GLU A 10 -7.37 22.83 -2.68
CA GLU A 10 -6.18 22.01 -2.83
C GLU A 10 -6.10 21.16 -1.56
N VAL A 11 -6.33 19.85 -1.72
CA VAL A 11 -5.86 18.86 -0.74
C VAL A 11 -4.35 19.01 -0.71
N LEU A 12 -3.88 19.88 0.18
CA LEU A 12 -2.48 19.91 0.58
C LEU A 12 -2.20 18.49 1.06
N LEU A 13 -1.47 17.74 0.23
CA LEU A 13 -0.82 16.53 0.70
C LEU A 13 -0.01 16.99 1.91
N ASP A 14 -0.45 16.65 3.11
CA ASP A 14 0.45 16.60 4.27
C ASP A 14 1.43 15.44 4.01
N ASP A 15 2.28 15.63 3.00
CA ASP A 15 3.34 14.72 2.53
C ASP A 15 4.47 14.63 3.58
N ASP A 16 4.38 15.43 4.66
CA ASP A 16 5.37 15.46 5.74
C ASP A 16 5.04 14.50 6.91
N LYS A 17 3.83 13.92 6.96
CA LYS A 17 3.51 12.98 8.05
C LYS A 17 4.28 11.68 7.87
N ASP A 18 5.17 11.41 8.83
CA ASP A 18 5.90 10.16 8.91
C ASP A 18 5.04 9.08 9.57
N TYR A 19 4.55 8.13 8.76
CA TYR A 19 3.71 7.04 9.25
C TYR A 19 4.57 5.88 9.76
N THR A 20 4.05 5.19 10.77
CA THR A 20 4.64 3.98 11.32
C THR A 20 3.99 2.73 10.72
N ILE A 21 4.60 1.57 10.96
CA ILE A 21 3.98 0.29 10.58
C ILE A 21 2.68 0.06 11.38
N GLU A 22 2.62 0.50 12.63
CA GLU A 22 1.42 0.39 13.47
C GLU A 22 0.25 1.22 12.92
N ASP A 23 0.53 2.41 12.40
CA ASP A 23 -0.48 3.22 11.71
C ASP A 23 -1.07 2.49 10.52
N VAL A 24 -0.22 1.85 9.70
CA VAL A 24 -0.66 1.06 8.54
C VAL A 24 -1.52 -0.12 8.98
N ILE A 25 -1.12 -0.85 10.03
CA ILE A 25 -1.90 -1.97 10.56
C ILE A 25 -3.28 -1.48 11.02
N ASN A 26 -3.34 -0.36 11.73
CA ASN A 26 -4.61 0.20 12.19
C ASN A 26 -5.47 0.68 11.01
N MET A 27 -4.88 1.25 9.97
CA MET A 27 -5.62 1.61 8.75
C MET A 27 -6.19 0.36 8.07
N LEU A 28 -5.37 -0.66 7.84
CA LEU A 28 -5.81 -1.91 7.18
C LEU A 28 -6.92 -2.64 7.94
N LYS A 29 -7.00 -2.49 9.27
CA LYS A 29 -8.09 -3.07 10.07
C LYS A 29 -9.43 -2.35 9.91
N ASN A 30 -9.40 -1.07 9.53
CA ASN A 30 -10.58 -0.20 9.47
C ASN A 30 -10.92 0.20 8.03
N ILE A 31 -10.25 -0.39 7.04
CA ILE A 31 -10.37 0.01 5.64
C ILE A 31 -11.54 -0.70 4.96
N ASP A 32 -12.24 0.03 4.09
CA ASP A 32 -13.20 -0.50 3.13
C ASP A 32 -12.79 -0.17 1.68
N GLY A 33 -13.59 -0.59 0.72
CA GLY A 33 -13.31 -0.37 -0.70
C GLY A 33 -13.20 1.10 -1.11
N ASP A 34 -13.88 2.01 -0.41
CA ASP A 34 -13.94 3.44 -0.74
C ASP A 34 -12.67 4.18 -0.28
N ASN A 35 -11.91 3.58 0.64
CA ASN A 35 -10.62 4.11 1.07
C ASN A 35 -9.46 3.74 0.11
N LEU A 36 -9.67 2.85 -0.86
CA LEU A 36 -8.66 2.38 -1.80
C LEU A 36 -8.67 3.18 -3.11
N ILE A 37 -7.65 4.02 -3.30
CA ILE A 37 -7.46 4.77 -4.54
C ILE A 37 -6.49 4.02 -5.45
N LYS A 38 -6.95 3.58 -6.62
CA LYS A 38 -6.09 3.02 -7.66
C LYS A 38 -5.43 4.17 -8.44
N THR A 39 -4.09 4.21 -8.46
CA THR A 39 -3.38 5.18 -9.31
C THR A 39 -3.40 4.75 -10.77
N GLU A 40 -3.23 5.69 -11.71
CA GLU A 40 -3.13 5.36 -13.14
C GLU A 40 -1.99 4.37 -13.42
N HIS A 41 -0.87 4.54 -12.72
CA HIS A 41 0.28 3.64 -12.82
C HIS A 41 -0.07 2.20 -12.39
N PHE A 42 -0.86 2.07 -11.33
CA PHE A 42 -1.35 0.78 -10.86
C PHE A 42 -2.25 0.12 -11.90
N ILE A 43 -3.19 0.87 -12.49
CA ILE A 43 -4.12 0.37 -13.51
C ILE A 43 -3.35 -0.04 -14.79
N SER A 44 -2.38 0.76 -15.21
CA SER A 44 -1.58 0.47 -16.40
C SER A 44 -0.74 -0.81 -16.23
N GLN A 45 -0.05 -0.98 -15.10
CA GLN A 45 0.72 -2.21 -14.85
C GLN A 45 -0.15 -3.44 -14.66
N HIS A 46 -1.35 -3.25 -14.10
CA HIS A 46 -2.30 -4.31 -13.88
C HIS A 46 -2.69 -5.01 -15.19
N ASN A 47 -3.11 -4.22 -16.18
CA ASN A 47 -3.54 -4.72 -17.49
C ASN A 47 -2.48 -5.54 -18.22
N GLU A 48 -1.19 -5.36 -17.89
CA GLU A 48 -0.08 -6.07 -18.53
C GLU A 48 0.40 -7.32 -17.76
N ARG A 49 0.17 -7.42 -16.43
CA ARG A 49 0.91 -8.38 -15.57
C ARG A 49 0.07 -9.23 -14.63
N ILE A 50 -1.10 -8.75 -14.20
CA ILE A 50 -1.99 -9.46 -13.27
C ILE A 50 -3.40 -9.07 -13.69
N PRO A 51 -4.20 -9.93 -14.32
CA PRO A 51 -5.44 -9.51 -15.00
C PRO A 51 -6.67 -9.29 -14.09
N GLU A 52 -6.58 -9.50 -12.77
CA GLU A 52 -7.75 -9.56 -11.88
C GLU A 52 -7.70 -8.49 -10.78
N LEU A 53 -8.18 -7.28 -11.08
CA LEU A 53 -8.11 -6.08 -10.23
C LEU A 53 -8.94 -6.24 -8.95
N ASP A 54 -10.06 -6.94 -9.09
CA ASP A 54 -10.98 -7.24 -8.00
C ASP A 54 -10.37 -8.20 -6.99
N ILE A 55 -9.50 -9.10 -7.46
CA ILE A 55 -8.76 -10.00 -6.59
C ILE A 55 -7.80 -9.21 -5.69
N ILE A 56 -7.12 -8.18 -6.19
CA ILE A 56 -6.18 -7.41 -5.37
C ILE A 56 -6.90 -6.65 -4.25
N ASN A 57 -8.06 -6.06 -4.56
CA ASN A 57 -8.90 -5.43 -3.55
C ASN A 57 -9.32 -6.46 -2.48
N ASP A 58 -9.75 -7.65 -2.90
CA ASP A 58 -10.09 -8.75 -2.01
C ASP A 58 -8.91 -9.21 -1.15
N PHE A 59 -7.69 -9.27 -1.70
CA PHE A 59 -6.49 -9.57 -0.91
C PHE A 59 -6.25 -8.50 0.16
N ILE A 60 -6.39 -7.22 -0.17
CA ILE A 60 -6.16 -6.14 0.80
C ILE A 60 -7.23 -6.14 1.90
N LEU A 61 -8.49 -6.39 1.53
CA LEU A 61 -9.63 -6.31 2.44
C LEU A 61 -9.86 -7.59 3.26
N LYS A 62 -9.54 -8.77 2.71
CA LYS A 62 -9.94 -10.07 3.30
C LYS A 62 -8.75 -10.92 3.76
N LYS A 63 -7.56 -10.74 3.19
CA LYS A 63 -6.39 -11.53 3.58
C LYS A 63 -5.54 -10.82 4.63
N GLU A 64 -5.01 -11.60 5.55
CA GLU A 64 -4.00 -11.14 6.48
C GLU A 64 -2.70 -10.81 5.75
N VAL A 65 -2.13 -9.65 6.07
CA VAL A 65 -0.83 -9.22 5.56
C VAL A 65 0.27 -9.97 6.31
N VAL A 66 1.14 -10.68 5.60
CA VAL A 66 2.23 -11.48 6.21
C VAL A 66 3.50 -10.67 6.45
N GLY A 67 3.58 -9.46 5.89
CA GLY A 67 4.69 -8.56 6.12
C GLY A 67 4.42 -7.14 5.62
N ILE A 68 4.90 -6.17 6.39
CA ILE A 68 4.86 -4.75 6.05
C ILE A 68 6.27 -4.20 6.13
N ILE A 69 6.73 -3.57 5.05
CA ILE A 69 8.07 -2.95 4.99
C ILE A 69 7.90 -1.47 4.66
N LYS A 70 8.32 -0.59 5.56
CA LYS A 70 8.41 0.85 5.31
C LYS A 70 9.41 1.11 4.18
N GLN A 71 9.00 1.83 3.15
CA GLN A 71 9.86 2.24 2.02
C GLN A 71 10.25 3.72 2.13
N ASP A 72 9.33 4.53 2.65
CA ASP A 72 9.47 5.98 2.83
C ASP A 72 8.50 6.46 3.94
N ARG A 73 8.41 7.77 4.18
CA ARG A 73 7.55 8.37 5.20
C ARG A 73 6.08 7.95 5.12
N ALA A 74 5.53 7.95 3.90
CA ALA A 74 4.14 7.56 3.65
C ALA A 74 4.02 6.36 2.70
N LYS A 75 5.12 5.68 2.35
CA LYS A 75 5.11 4.56 1.39
C LYS A 75 5.49 3.25 2.05
N PHE A 76 4.68 2.23 1.80
CA PHE A 76 4.83 0.91 2.39
C PHE A 76 4.70 -0.18 1.35
N LYS A 77 5.40 -1.28 1.61
CA LYS A 77 5.30 -2.52 0.85
C LYS A 77 4.55 -3.53 1.70
N LEU A 78 3.38 -3.93 1.22
CA LEU A 78 2.56 -5.00 1.79
C LEU A 78 2.90 -6.31 1.08
N ILE A 79 3.01 -7.37 1.86
CA ILE A 79 3.30 -8.72 1.39
C ILE A 79 2.12 -9.60 1.79
N TYR A 80 1.50 -10.23 0.80
CA TYR A 80 0.44 -11.20 1.00
C TYR A 80 0.88 -12.55 0.46
N GLU A 81 0.60 -13.61 1.20
CA GLU A 81 0.84 -14.96 0.74
C GLU A 81 -0.26 -15.42 -0.23
N ILE A 82 0.13 -15.71 -1.47
CA ILE A 82 -0.75 -16.35 -2.45
C ILE A 82 -0.71 -17.86 -2.21
N ASN A 83 0.49 -18.43 -2.20
CA ASN A 83 0.77 -19.83 -1.94
C ASN A 83 2.24 -20.02 -1.51
N GLU A 84 2.65 -21.26 -1.27
CA GLU A 84 4.01 -21.66 -0.87
C GLU A 84 5.13 -21.16 -1.80
N ARG A 85 4.83 -20.80 -3.06
CA ARG A 85 5.81 -20.41 -4.09
C ARG A 85 5.81 -18.93 -4.41
N TYR A 86 4.70 -18.24 -4.16
CA TYR A 86 4.48 -16.88 -4.62
C TYR A 86 3.78 -16.02 -3.57
N ASP A 87 4.25 -14.79 -3.52
CA ASP A 87 3.69 -13.69 -2.75
C ASP A 87 3.14 -12.63 -3.71
N LEU A 88 2.07 -11.96 -3.28
CA LEU A 88 1.61 -10.73 -3.88
C LEU A 88 2.25 -9.57 -3.12
N ILE A 89 2.99 -8.75 -3.84
CA ILE A 89 3.54 -7.51 -3.32
C ILE A 89 2.64 -6.38 -3.77
N VAL A 90 2.22 -5.54 -2.83
CA VAL A 90 1.46 -4.32 -3.09
C VAL A 90 2.23 -3.15 -2.51
N ILE A 91 2.56 -2.17 -3.34
CA ILE A 91 3.14 -0.91 -2.88
C ILE A 91 2.01 0.09 -2.69
N ILE A 92 1.93 0.63 -1.49
CA ILE A 92 0.92 1.61 -1.11
C ILE A 92 1.57 2.94 -0.73
N GLY A 93 0.83 4.02 -0.97
CA GLY A 93 1.08 5.34 -0.42
C GLY A 93 -0.09 5.77 0.46
N ILE A 94 0.18 6.34 1.63
CA ILE A 94 -0.86 6.88 2.51
C ILE A 94 -1.08 8.34 2.15
N LYS A 95 -2.35 8.72 1.96
CA LYS A 95 -2.75 10.11 1.81
C LYS A 95 -3.47 10.57 3.07
N SER A 96 -2.99 11.67 3.64
CA SER A 96 -3.64 12.36 4.76
C SER A 96 -4.89 13.08 4.26
N GLU A 97 -5.97 12.33 4.11
CA GLU A 97 -7.32 12.83 3.84
C GLU A 97 -8.22 12.50 5.04
N ASN A 98 -9.41 13.10 5.15
CA ASN A 98 -10.38 12.73 6.17
C ASN A 98 -11.64 12.11 5.50
N PRO A 99 -11.83 10.78 5.53
CA PRO A 99 -10.96 9.77 6.15
C PRO A 99 -9.67 9.51 5.37
N ASN A 100 -8.64 8.96 6.04
CA ASN A 100 -7.35 8.63 5.42
C ASN A 100 -7.57 7.67 4.25
N LYS A 101 -6.86 7.88 3.15
CA LYS A 101 -6.95 7.00 1.97
C LYS A 101 -5.64 6.31 1.67
N ILE A 102 -5.74 5.10 1.17
CA ILE A 102 -4.60 4.30 0.72
C ILE A 102 -4.57 4.33 -0.81
N SER A 103 -3.50 4.90 -1.36
CA SER A 103 -3.23 4.87 -2.79
C SER A 103 -2.46 3.61 -3.16
N LEU A 104 -3.01 2.80 -4.06
CA LEU A 104 -2.34 1.64 -4.64
C LEU A 104 -1.43 2.12 -5.78
N ILE A 105 -0.11 1.95 -5.61
CA ILE A 105 0.91 2.48 -6.52
C ILE A 105 1.29 1.43 -7.57
N THR A 106 1.65 0.23 -7.13
CA THR A 106 1.96 -0.91 -8.02
C THR A 106 1.70 -2.22 -7.29
N CYS A 107 1.45 -3.29 -8.04
CA CYS A 107 1.43 -4.64 -7.54
C CYS A 107 2.18 -5.59 -8.46
N PHE A 108 2.78 -6.63 -7.90
CA PHE A 108 3.45 -7.66 -8.68
C PHE A 108 3.55 -8.97 -7.89
N LYS A 109 3.62 -10.09 -8.62
CA LYS A 109 3.92 -11.40 -8.04
C LYS A 109 5.42 -11.50 -7.79
N GLN A 110 5.80 -12.02 -6.63
CA GLN A 110 7.19 -12.26 -6.25
C GLN A 110 7.35 -13.71 -5.77
N SER A 111 8.49 -14.35 -6.05
CA SER A 111 8.75 -15.69 -5.48
C SER A 111 8.89 -15.63 -3.95
N SER A 112 8.19 -16.53 -3.26
CA SER A 112 8.21 -16.71 -1.80
C SER A 112 9.60 -17.03 -1.25
N LYS A 113 10.49 -17.60 -2.08
CA LYS A 113 11.91 -17.84 -1.75
C LYS A 113 12.66 -16.60 -1.30
N ARG A 114 12.15 -15.39 -1.60
CA ARG A 114 12.73 -14.12 -1.14
C ARG A 114 12.29 -13.70 0.28
N ARG A 115 11.25 -14.33 0.88
CA ARG A 115 10.94 -14.20 2.32
C ARG A 115 11.97 -14.92 3.17
N VAL A 116 12.45 -16.07 2.68
CA VAL A 116 13.50 -16.86 3.32
C VAL A 116 14.85 -16.28 2.91
N ARG A 117 15.29 -15.20 3.57
CA ARG A 117 16.74 -15.00 3.67
C ARG A 117 17.26 -16.22 4.42
N ARG A 118 17.91 -17.14 3.70
CA ARG A 118 18.76 -18.11 4.36
C ARG A 118 19.81 -17.29 5.09
N ASP A 119 19.71 -17.25 6.41
CA ASP A 119 20.87 -17.16 7.28
C ASP A 119 21.74 -18.40 7.01
N GLU A 120 22.39 -18.45 5.84
CA GLU A 120 23.59 -19.23 5.61
C GLU A 120 24.76 -18.31 5.98
N LYS A 121 25.05 -18.22 7.28
CA LYS A 121 26.45 -18.11 7.70
C LYS A 121 26.89 -19.48 8.18
N SER A 122 27.73 -20.05 7.32
CA SER A 122 28.51 -21.28 7.47
C SER A 122 29.28 -21.38 8.78
#